data_AF-A0A937U7K3-F1
#
_entry.id   AF-A0A937U7K3-F1
#
_cell.length_a   1.000
_cell.length_b   1.000
_cell.length_c   1.000
_cell.angle_alpha   90.00
_cell.angle_beta   90.00
_cell.angle_gamma   90.00
#
_symmetry.space_group_name_H-M   'P 1'
#
loop_
_entity.id
_entity.type
_entity.pdbx_description
1 polymer ?
#
loop_
_entity_poly.entity_id
_entity_poly.type
_entity_poly.pdbx_seq_one_letter_code
_entity_poly.pdbx_strand_id
1 'polypeptide(L)'
;MANLFWKTSKGVSALLSTPFKTEDEFERTIFESSEILEDIFLLRRQVRGGAKPGIPDIVGIDSDGNICIIEMKNITVDASIIPQVLQYAFWAERNPDSVKSLWLEKKKGQMILK
;
A
#
# COMPACT_ATOMS: atom_id res chain seq x y z
N MET A 1 -5.17 -20.96 -13.82
CA MET A 1 -5.64 -20.56 -12.47
C MET A 1 -5.37 -21.73 -11.55
N ALA A 2 -4.61 -21.55 -10.47
CA ALA A 2 -4.25 -22.64 -9.57
C ALA A 2 -5.40 -22.92 -8.58
N ASN A 3 -5.73 -24.18 -8.35
CA ASN A 3 -6.69 -24.56 -7.30
C ASN A 3 -5.95 -24.53 -5.95
N LEU A 4 -6.39 -23.64 -5.06
CA LEU A 4 -5.84 -23.52 -3.72
C LEU A 4 -6.61 -24.41 -2.76
N PHE A 5 -5.90 -25.17 -1.93
CA PHE A 5 -6.48 -26.03 -0.91
C PHE A 5 -5.82 -25.75 0.44
N TRP A 6 -6.64 -25.55 1.48
CA TRP A 6 -6.18 -25.38 2.85
C TRP A 6 -6.33 -26.67 3.62
N LYS A 7 -5.20 -27.27 4.02
CA LYS A 7 -5.16 -28.41 4.94
C LYS A 7 -5.16 -27.90 6.38
N THR A 8 -6.17 -28.28 7.13
CA THR A 8 -6.29 -28.04 8.58
C THR A 8 -6.33 -29.37 9.33
N SER A 9 -6.29 -29.35 10.66
CA SER A 9 -6.48 -30.55 11.49
C SER A 9 -7.85 -31.22 11.29
N LYS A 10 -8.84 -30.49 10.75
CA LYS A 10 -10.20 -30.97 10.49
C LYS A 10 -10.41 -31.52 9.08
N GLY A 11 -9.42 -31.42 8.19
CA GLY A 11 -9.51 -31.87 6.80
C GLY A 11 -8.97 -30.86 5.80
N VAL A 12 -9.24 -31.12 4.51
CA VAL A 12 -8.82 -30.26 3.39
C VAL A 12 -10.03 -29.50 2.87
N SER A 13 -9.91 -28.18 2.78
CA SER A 13 -10.95 -27.30 2.23
C SER A 13 -10.44 -26.64 0.95
N ALA A 14 -11.28 -26.56 -0.08
CA ALA A 14 -10.99 -25.74 -1.25
C ALA A 14 -11.08 -24.25 -0.87
N LEU A 15 -10.06 -23.47 -1.24
CA LEU A 15 -10.07 -22.02 -1.10
C LEU A 15 -10.62 -21.41 -2.40
N LEU A 16 -11.80 -20.81 -2.30
CA LEU A 16 -12.42 -20.10 -3.41
C LEU A 16 -11.97 -18.64 -3.38
N SER A 17 -11.53 -18.14 -4.53
CA SER A 17 -11.21 -16.72 -4.69
C SER A 17 -12.46 -15.89 -4.44
N THR A 18 -12.38 -14.96 -3.48
CA THR A 18 -13.46 -14.02 -3.17
C THR A 18 -12.91 -12.60 -3.38
N PRO A 19 -13.56 -11.77 -4.22
CA PRO A 19 -13.10 -10.40 -4.42
C PRO A 19 -13.30 -9.56 -3.16
N PHE A 20 -12.44 -8.56 -2.98
CA PHE A 20 -12.60 -7.56 -1.91
C PHE A 20 -13.86 -6.72 -2.13
N LYS A 21 -14.61 -6.47 -1.07
CA LYS A 21 -15.89 -5.75 -1.15
C LYS A 21 -15.70 -4.25 -1.36
N THR A 22 -14.63 -3.69 -0.81
CA THR A 22 -14.33 -2.25 -0.88
C THR A 22 -12.85 -2.01 -1.15
N GLU A 23 -12.53 -0.81 -1.66
CA GLU A 23 -11.13 -0.35 -1.79
C GLU A 23 -10.42 -0.30 -0.42
N ASP A 24 -11.07 0.23 0.63
CA ASP A 24 -10.52 0.25 1.99
C ASP A 24 -10.18 -1.16 2.53
N GLU A 25 -11.03 -2.16 2.25
CA GLU A 25 -10.75 -3.54 2.66
C GLU A 25 -9.47 -4.05 1.96
N PHE A 26 -9.36 -3.82 0.65
CA PHE A 26 -8.20 -4.23 -0.12
C PHE A 26 -6.92 -3.51 0.33
N GLU A 27 -6.97 -2.18 0.47
CA GLU A 27 -5.86 -1.36 0.95
C GLU A 27 -5.39 -1.77 2.34
N ARG A 28 -6.32 -1.99 3.27
CA ARG A 28 -5.98 -2.40 4.63
C ARG A 28 -5.30 -3.76 4.64
N THR A 29 -5.84 -4.73 3.90
CA THR A 29 -5.25 -6.07 3.80
C THR A 29 -3.83 -6.00 3.23
N ILE A 30 -3.58 -5.26 2.15
CA ILE A 30 -2.23 -5.12 1.59
C ILE A 30 -1.29 -4.38 2.54
N PHE A 31 -1.75 -3.34 3.22
CA PHE A 31 -0.91 -2.59 4.14
C PHE A 31 -0.51 -3.40 5.39
N GLU A 32 -1.40 -4.26 5.88
CA GLU A 32 -1.17 -5.14 7.04
C GLU A 32 -0.37 -6.39 6.67
N SER A 33 -0.46 -6.85 5.42
CA SER A 33 0.34 -7.92 4.84
C SER A 33 1.40 -7.36 3.86
N SER A 34 2.22 -6.44 4.35
CA SER A 34 3.20 -5.70 3.54
C SER A 34 4.18 -6.58 2.77
N GLU A 35 4.41 -7.82 3.23
CA GLU A 35 5.22 -8.83 2.56
C GLU A 35 4.73 -9.19 1.14
N ILE A 36 3.46 -8.92 0.83
CA ILE A 36 2.90 -9.10 -0.53
C ILE A 36 3.56 -8.16 -1.54
N LEU A 37 4.01 -6.98 -1.08
CA LEU A 37 4.70 -5.98 -1.90
C LEU A 37 6.23 -6.14 -1.86
N GLU A 38 6.70 -7.30 -1.41
CA GLU A 38 8.09 -7.74 -1.39
C GLU A 38 9.06 -6.71 -0.79
N ASP A 39 9.75 -5.94 -1.63
CA ASP A 39 10.86 -5.07 -1.26
C ASP A 39 10.45 -3.64 -0.92
N ILE A 40 9.14 -3.34 -0.89
CA ILE A 40 8.64 -2.01 -0.54
C ILE A 40 8.37 -1.89 0.97
N PHE A 41 9.15 -1.05 1.63
CA PHE A 41 8.91 -0.65 3.02
C PHE A 41 7.78 0.39 3.12
N LEU A 42 6.61 -0.04 3.59
CA LEU A 42 5.42 0.83 3.67
C LEU A 42 5.52 1.87 4.80
N LEU A 43 5.49 3.16 4.45
CA LEU A 43 5.55 4.26 5.43
C LEU A 43 4.19 4.54 6.05
N ARG A 44 3.18 4.79 5.22
CA ARG A 44 1.87 5.25 5.69
C ARG A 44 0.76 4.99 4.66
N ARG A 45 -0.43 4.69 5.17
CA ARG A 45 -1.69 4.61 4.41
C ARG A 45 -2.48 5.92 4.52
N GLN A 46 -3.21 6.30 3.48
CA GLN A 46 -4.09 7.47 3.39
C GLN A 46 -3.38 8.73 3.89
N VAL A 47 -2.23 9.06 3.27
CA VAL A 47 -1.43 10.24 3.66
C VAL A 47 -2.30 11.49 3.50
N ARG A 48 -2.50 12.31 4.52
CA ARG A 48 -3.35 13.53 4.47
C ARG A 48 -2.51 14.78 4.78
N GLY A 49 -2.90 15.94 4.24
CA GLY A 49 -2.21 17.22 4.46
C GLY A 49 -1.07 17.52 3.48
N GLY A 50 -0.33 18.62 3.70
CA GLY A 50 0.88 18.95 2.91
C GLY A 50 0.63 19.57 1.53
N ALA A 51 -0.43 20.39 1.38
CA ALA A 51 -0.83 21.07 0.14
C ALA A 51 -0.98 20.18 -1.10
N LYS A 52 -1.03 18.86 -0.92
CA LYS A 52 -1.13 17.90 -2.01
C LYS A 52 -2.54 17.84 -2.59
N PRO A 53 -2.68 17.77 -3.91
CA PRO A 53 -3.95 17.39 -4.52
C PRO A 53 -4.21 15.92 -4.22
N GLY A 54 -5.40 15.59 -3.71
CA GLY A 54 -5.82 14.20 -3.45
C GLY A 54 -5.19 13.53 -2.22
N ILE A 55 -5.39 12.21 -2.10
CA ILE A 55 -4.90 11.34 -1.01
C ILE A 55 -4.33 10.07 -1.65
N PRO A 56 -2.99 9.88 -1.68
CA PRO A 56 -2.44 8.61 -2.13
C PRO A 56 -2.77 7.53 -1.08
N ASP A 57 -3.12 6.35 -1.56
CA ASP A 57 -3.53 5.25 -0.70
C ASP A 57 -2.36 4.75 0.15
N ILE A 58 -1.21 4.45 -0.45
CA ILE A 58 -0.01 4.02 0.28
C ILE A 58 1.24 4.72 -0.27
N VAL A 59 2.11 5.16 0.64
CA VAL A 59 3.46 5.63 0.32
C VAL A 59 4.48 4.70 0.96
N GLY A 60 5.46 4.25 0.19
CA GLY A 60 6.54 3.35 0.60
C GLY A 60 7.91 3.80 0.08
N ILE A 61 8.93 3.02 0.42
CA ILE A 61 10.29 3.16 -0.10
C ILE A 61 10.78 1.76 -0.50
N ASP A 62 11.30 1.59 -1.72
CA ASP A 62 11.88 0.33 -2.16
C ASP A 62 13.31 0.11 -1.64
N SER A 63 13.89 -1.03 -2.00
CA SER A 63 15.25 -1.42 -1.58
C SER A 63 16.37 -0.52 -2.12
N ASP A 64 16.12 0.19 -3.22
CA ASP A 64 17.05 1.16 -3.84
C ASP A 64 16.90 2.58 -3.27
N GLY A 65 15.92 2.80 -2.40
CA GLY A 65 15.64 4.09 -1.78
C GLY A 65 14.73 5.01 -2.60
N ASN A 66 14.06 4.49 -3.64
CA ASN A 66 13.08 5.25 -4.40
C ASN A 66 11.76 5.36 -3.63
N ILE A 67 11.04 6.46 -3.83
CA ILE A 67 9.72 6.66 -3.24
C ILE A 67 8.68 5.93 -4.09
N CYS A 68 7.97 5.00 -3.48
CA CYS A 68 6.90 4.25 -4.13
C CYS A 68 5.54 4.87 -3.79
N ILE A 69 4.79 5.26 -4.81
CA ILE A 69 3.39 5.63 -4.70
C ILE A 69 2.55 4.45 -5.15
N ILE A 70 1.68 3.97 -4.28
CA ILE A 70 0.80 2.83 -4.57
C ILE A 70 -0.63 3.34 -4.47
N GLU A 71 -1.32 3.26 -5.60
CA GLU A 71 -2.73 3.57 -5.76
C GLU A 71 -3.51 2.29 -5.99
N MET A 72 -4.58 2.07 -5.24
CA MET A 72 -5.27 0.79 -5.17
C MET A 72 -6.70 0.89 -5.67
N LYS A 73 -7.12 -0.12 -6.43
CA LYS A 73 -8.50 -0.33 -6.85
C LYS A 73 -8.84 -1.80 -6.68
N ASN A 74 -10.00 -2.08 -6.10
CA ASN A 74 -10.49 -3.46 -5.93
C ASN A 74 -11.18 -3.99 -7.21
N ILE A 75 -11.03 -3.28 -8.31
CA ILE A 75 -11.54 -3.61 -9.64
C ILE A 75 -10.39 -3.53 -10.65
N THR A 76 -10.60 -4.08 -11.85
CA THR A 76 -9.68 -3.87 -12.95
C THR A 76 -9.62 -2.39 -13.33
N VAL A 77 -8.41 -1.86 -13.42
CA VAL A 77 -8.15 -0.45 -13.79
C VAL A 77 -7.75 -0.33 -15.26
N ASP A 78 -8.04 0.82 -15.85
CA ASP A 78 -7.53 1.23 -17.15
C ASP A 78 -6.50 2.38 -17.02
N ALA A 79 -6.06 2.92 -18.15
CA ALA A 79 -5.05 3.99 -18.19
C ALA A 79 -5.49 5.30 -17.49
N SER A 80 -6.76 5.47 -17.14
CA SER A 80 -7.25 6.63 -16.38
C SER A 80 -6.65 6.76 -14.98
N ILE A 81 -6.02 5.69 -14.45
CA ILE A 81 -5.32 5.74 -13.16
C ILE A 81 -3.97 6.46 -13.25
N ILE A 82 -3.37 6.54 -14.44
CA ILE A 82 -2.01 7.08 -14.63
C ILE A 82 -1.90 8.54 -14.15
N PRO A 83 -2.81 9.47 -14.52
CA PRO A 83 -2.76 10.85 -14.03
C PRO A 83 -2.80 10.96 -12.51
N GLN A 84 -3.56 10.09 -11.84
CA GLN A 84 -3.68 10.09 -10.38
C GLN A 84 -2.37 9.68 -9.71
N VAL A 85 -1.74 8.59 -10.18
CA VAL A 85 -0.44 8.15 -9.67
C VAL A 85 0.65 9.19 -9.93
N LEU A 86 0.70 9.76 -11.14
CA LEU A 86 1.69 10.78 -11.50
C LEU A 86 1.56 12.05 -10.67
N GLN A 87 0.32 12.48 -10.38
CA GLN A 87 0.07 13.64 -9.55
C GLN A 87 0.70 13.49 -8.14
N TYR A 88 0.59 12.31 -7.55
CA TYR A 88 1.20 12.01 -6.26
C TYR A 88 2.72 11.84 -6.36
N ALA A 89 3.23 11.27 -7.45
CA ALA A 89 4.67 11.16 -7.69
C ALA A 89 5.32 12.55 -7.79
N PHE A 90 4.73 13.48 -8.55
CA PHE A 90 5.20 14.87 -8.64
C PHE A 90 5.10 15.60 -7.30
N TRP A 91 4.08 15.31 -6.48
CA TRP A 91 4.04 15.85 -5.13
C TRP A 91 5.21 15.35 -4.29
N ALA A 92 5.50 14.04 -4.30
CA ALA A 92 6.60 13.47 -3.52
C ALA A 92 7.96 14.03 -3.96
N GLU A 93 8.17 14.18 -5.27
CA GLU A 93 9.36 14.79 -5.86
C GLU A 93 9.56 16.24 -5.39
N ARG A 94 8.49 17.05 -5.41
CA ARG A 94 8.54 18.47 -5.02
C ARG A 94 8.58 18.70 -3.51
N ASN A 95 8.20 17.70 -2.71
CA ASN A 95 8.04 17.83 -1.25
C ASN A 95 8.81 16.73 -0.49
N PRO A 96 10.14 16.60 -0.67
CA PRO A 96 10.93 15.54 -0.03
C PRO A 96 10.86 15.58 1.50
N ASP A 97 10.72 16.76 2.10
CA ASP A 97 10.56 16.92 3.55
C ASP A 97 9.26 16.29 4.08
N SER A 98 8.20 16.27 3.27
CA SER A 98 6.96 15.58 3.64
C SER A 98 7.20 14.07 3.74
N VAL A 99 7.91 13.49 2.77
CA VAL A 99 8.25 12.05 2.78
C VAL A 99 9.20 11.71 3.92
N LYS A 100 10.20 12.57 4.18
CA LYS A 100 11.09 12.44 5.35
C LYS A 100 10.30 12.45 6.66
N SER A 101 9.28 13.29 6.76
CA SER A 101 8.42 13.32 7.95
C SER A 101 7.67 12.00 8.14
N LEU A 102 7.11 11.42 7.07
CA LEU A 102 6.46 10.10 7.10
C LEU A 102 7.42 9.00 7.59
N TRP A 103 8.66 9.01 7.11
CA TRP A 103 9.70 8.08 7.57
C TRP A 103 9.97 8.20 9.07
N LEU A 104 10.15 9.43 9.56
CA LEU A 104 10.44 9.69 10.97
C LEU A 104 9.28 9.28 11.88
N GLU A 105 8.03 9.51 11.46
CA GLU A 105 6.83 9.07 12.17
C GLU A 105 6.77 7.54 12.27
N LYS A 106 6.98 6.83 11.15
CA LYS A 106 6.98 5.37 11.13
C LYS A 106 8.05 4.78 12.06
N LYS A 107 9.26 5.36 12.04
CA LYS A 107 10.36 4.93 12.92
C LYS A 107 10.05 5.16 14.40
N LYS A 108 9.44 6.30 14.76
CA LYS A 108 9.01 6.56 16.15
C LYS A 108 7.97 5.55 16.61
N GLY A 109 6.98 5.24 15.77
CA GLY A 109 5.96 4.23 16.07
C GLY A 109 6.54 2.84 16.35
N GLN A 110 7.58 2.43 15.59
CA GLN A 110 8.28 1.16 15.83
C GLN A 110 9.10 1.12 17.12
N MET A 111 9.63 2.26 17.58
CA MET A 111 10.38 2.31 18.85
C MET A 111 9.49 2.20 20.09
N ILE A 112 8.20 2.51 19.99
CA ILE A 112 7.25 2.40 21.11
C ILE A 112 6.77 0.95 21.30
N LEU A 113 6.95 0.09 20.30
CA LEU A 113 6.52 -1.32 20.30
C LEU A 113 7.66 -2.30 20.66
N LYS A 114 8.84 -1.80 21.06
CA LYS A 114 9.97 -2.60 21.56
C LYS A 114 10.16 -2.34 23.06
#